data_AF-A0A8C5KW93-F1
#
_entry.id   AF-A0A8C5KW93-F1
#
_cell.length_a   1.000
_cell.length_b   1.000
_cell.length_c   1.000
_cell.angle_alpha   90.00
_cell.angle_beta   90.00
_cell.angle_gamma   90.00
#
_symmetry.space_group_name_H-M   'P 1'
#
loop_
_entity.id
_entity.type
_entity.pdbx_description
1 polymer ?
#
loop_
_entity_poly.entity_id
_entity_poly.type
_entity_poly.pdbx_seq_one_letter_code
_entity_poly.pdbx_strand_id
1 'polypeptide(L)'
;MESGFTSKDTYLRHFNPRDYLEKYYNFGSRPSAENEVLRYLLQNLFKIFCLGGVKGDLLIDIGSGPTIYQLLSACESFKEIIATDYTDQNLQELQKWLKKEPGAFDWSPVVTYVCDLEGNRTEGPEKEEKLRRTVKQEPGQPAQAGGLPGGGGRAQEQ
;
A
#
# COMPACT_ATOMS: atom_id res chain seq x y z
N MET A 1 -18.65 1.01 27.80
CA MET A 1 -18.47 0.51 26.42
C MET A 1 -17.06 0.91 26.02
N GLU A 2 -16.18 -0.06 25.76
CA GLU A 2 -14.93 0.27 25.07
C GLU A 2 -15.28 0.89 23.72
N SER A 3 -14.53 1.92 23.29
CA SER A 3 -14.76 2.52 21.98
C SER A 3 -14.56 1.45 20.91
N GLY A 4 -15.52 1.26 19.99
CA GLY A 4 -15.35 0.40 18.81
C GLY A 4 -14.31 0.91 17.79
N PHE A 5 -13.47 1.86 18.20
CA PHE A 5 -12.43 2.48 17.40
C PHE A 5 -11.10 1.76 17.62
N THR A 6 -10.49 1.30 16.53
CA THR A 6 -9.18 0.62 16.54
C THR A 6 -8.05 1.62 16.76
N SER A 7 -7.23 1.41 17.79
CA SER A 7 -6.07 2.27 18.05
C SER A 7 -4.94 2.05 17.04
N LYS A 8 -4.05 3.03 16.88
CA LYS A 8 -2.84 2.88 16.04
C LYS A 8 -1.96 1.71 16.51
N ASP A 9 -1.79 1.53 17.82
CA ASP A 9 -0.96 0.44 18.38
C ASP A 9 -1.55 -0.94 18.06
N THR A 10 -2.86 -1.01 17.84
CA THR A 10 -3.53 -2.24 17.38
C THR A 10 -3.06 -2.62 15.97
N TYR A 11 -2.80 -1.66 15.07
CA TYR A 11 -2.27 -1.96 13.73
C TYR A 11 -0.89 -2.61 13.81
N LEU A 12 0.03 -2.04 14.60
CA LEU A 12 1.37 -2.58 14.78
C LEU A 12 1.34 -4.04 15.29
N ARG A 13 0.42 -4.36 16.20
CA ARG A 13 0.36 -5.67 16.86
C ARG A 13 -0.48 -6.71 16.13
N HIS A 14 -1.51 -6.30 15.39
CA HIS A 14 -2.54 -7.21 14.90
C HIS A 14 -2.79 -7.14 13.40
N PHE A 15 -2.25 -6.15 12.68
CA PHE A 15 -2.42 -6.09 11.24
C PHE A 15 -1.53 -7.14 10.56
N ASN A 16 -2.14 -8.11 9.87
CA ASN A 16 -1.45 -9.08 9.03
C ASN A 16 -1.52 -8.64 7.56
N PRO A 17 -0.39 -8.24 6.94
CA PRO A 17 -0.35 -7.81 5.55
C PRO A 17 -0.83 -8.90 4.58
N ARG A 18 -0.48 -10.16 4.85
CA ARG A 18 -0.78 -11.25 3.93
C ARG A 18 -2.26 -11.60 3.91
N ASP A 19 -2.87 -11.70 5.09
CA ASP A 19 -4.31 -11.95 5.20
C ASP A 19 -5.11 -10.82 4.55
N TYR A 20 -4.64 -9.57 4.70
CA TYR A 20 -5.22 -8.40 4.04
C TYR A 20 -5.15 -8.52 2.51
N LEU A 21 -3.98 -8.86 1.97
CA LEU A 21 -3.80 -9.04 0.53
C LEU A 21 -4.67 -10.16 -0.03
N GLU A 22 -4.69 -11.32 0.64
CA GLU A 22 -5.44 -12.49 0.19
C GLU A 22 -6.96 -12.27 0.25
N LYS A 23 -7.44 -11.50 1.23
CA LYS A 23 -8.87 -11.20 1.38
C LYS A 23 -9.37 -10.19 0.35
N TYR A 24 -8.61 -9.11 0.10
CA TYR A 24 -9.09 -7.95 -0.65
C TYR A 24 -8.53 -7.83 -2.06
N TYR A 25 -7.37 -8.42 -2.34
CA TYR A 25 -6.61 -8.18 -3.57
C TYR A 25 -6.25 -9.47 -4.31
N ASN A 26 -6.75 -10.62 -3.87
CA ASN A 26 -6.71 -11.87 -4.61
C ASN A 26 -7.69 -11.80 -5.79
N PHE A 27 -7.26 -11.11 -6.85
CA PHE A 27 -8.02 -10.72 -8.03
C PHE A 27 -8.31 -11.93 -8.95
N GLY A 28 -9.02 -12.91 -8.39
CA GLY A 28 -9.34 -14.17 -9.05
C GLY A 28 -10.47 -14.05 -10.07
N SER A 29 -10.65 -15.13 -10.83
CA SER A 29 -11.70 -15.24 -11.85
C SER A 29 -13.12 -15.35 -11.28
N ARG A 30 -13.26 -15.69 -9.99
CA ARG A 30 -14.57 -15.77 -9.32
C ARG A 30 -15.05 -14.35 -8.96
N PRO A 31 -16.28 -13.98 -9.33
CA PRO A 31 -16.87 -12.73 -8.88
C PRO A 31 -16.94 -12.70 -7.35
N SER A 32 -16.43 -11.61 -6.76
CA SER A 32 -16.55 -11.29 -5.34
C SER A 32 -16.80 -9.80 -5.19
N ALA A 33 -17.39 -9.39 -4.08
CA ALA A 33 -17.63 -7.97 -3.81
C ALA A 33 -16.30 -7.19 -3.79
N GLU A 34 -15.25 -7.79 -3.23
CA GLU A 34 -13.90 -7.23 -3.18
C GLU A 34 -13.32 -7.03 -4.60
N ASN A 35 -13.50 -7.99 -5.50
CA ASN A 35 -13.02 -7.88 -6.88
C ASN A 35 -13.75 -6.78 -7.67
N GLU A 36 -15.07 -6.63 -7.49
CA GLU A 36 -15.82 -5.55 -8.15
C GLU A 36 -15.40 -4.16 -7.64
N VAL A 37 -15.19 -4.03 -6.33
CA VAL A 37 -14.66 -2.80 -5.74
C VAL A 37 -13.26 -2.51 -6.30
N LEU A 38 -12.37 -3.51 -6.36
CA LEU A 38 -11.03 -3.33 -6.90
C LEU A 38 -11.04 -2.92 -8.38
N ARG A 39 -11.90 -3.53 -9.22
CA ARG A 39 -12.07 -3.09 -10.63
C ARG A 39 -12.50 -1.64 -10.72
N TYR A 40 -13.48 -1.24 -9.91
CA TYR A 40 -13.96 0.14 -9.89
C TYR A 40 -12.85 1.12 -9.48
N LEU A 41 -12.05 0.76 -8.47
CA LEU A 41 -10.90 1.57 -8.05
C LEU A 41 -9.87 1.72 -9.17
N LEU A 42 -9.47 0.62 -9.81
CA LEU A 42 -8.49 0.63 -10.92
C LEU A 42 -8.96 1.47 -12.10
N GLN A 43 -10.23 1.37 -12.48
CA GLN A 43 -10.81 2.20 -13.54
C GLN A 43 -10.77 3.70 -13.22
N ASN A 44 -11.05 4.07 -11.97
CA ASN A 44 -11.00 5.47 -11.56
C ASN A 44 -9.57 6.00 -11.47
N LEU A 45 -8.64 5.21 -10.95
CA LEU A 45 -7.22 5.56 -10.89
C LEU A 45 -6.64 5.75 -12.30
N PHE A 46 -6.98 4.86 -13.23
CA PHE A 46 -6.66 5.02 -14.65
C PHE A 46 -7.20 6.35 -15.20
N LYS A 47 -8.48 6.66 -14.96
CA LYS A 47 -9.07 7.94 -15.41
C LYS A 47 -8.33 9.13 -14.80
N ILE A 48 -8.01 9.10 -13.51
CA ILE A 48 -7.32 10.21 -12.82
C ILE A 48 -5.93 10.45 -13.40
N PHE A 49 -5.09 9.41 -13.44
CA PHE A 49 -3.67 9.55 -13.78
C PHE A 49 -3.42 9.58 -15.28
N CYS A 50 -4.18 8.84 -16.09
CA CYS A 50 -3.92 8.72 -17.52
C CYS A 50 -4.79 9.65 -18.39
N LEU A 51 -6.02 9.97 -17.96
CA LEU A 51 -6.96 10.77 -18.76
C LEU A 51 -7.22 12.17 -18.16
N GLY A 52 -7.18 12.29 -16.83
CA GLY A 52 -7.53 13.50 -16.08
C GLY A 52 -6.41 14.53 -15.98
N GLY A 53 -5.22 14.22 -16.50
CA GLY A 53 -4.08 15.13 -16.55
C GLY A 53 -3.35 15.32 -15.21
N VAL A 54 -3.65 14.51 -14.19
CA VAL A 54 -2.91 14.50 -12.91
C VAL A 54 -1.53 13.87 -13.13
N LYS A 55 -0.51 14.71 -13.20
CA LYS A 55 0.88 14.33 -13.45
C LYS A 55 1.83 15.29 -12.72
N GLY A 56 3.05 14.84 -12.47
CA GLY A 56 4.05 15.66 -11.79
C GLY A 56 5.39 14.95 -11.66
N ASP A 57 6.30 15.57 -10.93
CA ASP A 57 7.61 14.96 -10.67
C ASP A 57 7.53 13.96 -9.51
N LEU A 58 6.82 14.31 -8.42
CA LEU A 58 6.74 13.52 -7.19
C LEU A 58 5.28 13.29 -6.79
N LEU A 59 4.96 12.04 -6.45
CA LEU A 59 3.74 11.65 -5.75
C LEU A 59 4.13 11.00 -4.41
N ILE A 60 3.42 11.35 -3.34
CA ILE A 60 3.58 10.72 -2.02
C ILE A 60 2.28 9.99 -1.70
N ASP A 61 2.36 8.66 -1.57
CA ASP A 61 1.27 7.79 -1.18
C ASP A 61 1.28 7.59 0.35
N ILE A 62 0.18 7.94 0.99
CA ILE A 62 0.05 7.95 2.46
C ILE A 62 -0.88 6.82 2.88
N GLY A 63 -0.37 5.90 3.69
CA GLY A 63 -1.13 4.70 4.07
C GLY A 63 -1.19 3.68 2.95
N SER A 64 -0.05 3.48 2.26
CA SER A 64 0.09 2.55 1.15
C SER A 64 -0.29 1.11 1.52
N GLY A 65 -0.20 0.75 2.81
CA GLY A 65 -0.30 -0.62 3.24
C GLY A 65 0.72 -1.52 2.53
N PRO A 66 0.40 -2.81 2.35
CA PRO A 66 1.25 -3.73 1.59
C PRO A 66 0.90 -3.75 0.08
N THR A 67 0.27 -2.68 -0.44
CA THR A 67 -0.36 -2.70 -1.77
C THR A 67 0.35 -1.82 -2.80
N ILE A 68 0.18 -2.18 -4.08
CA ILE A 68 0.70 -1.40 -5.22
C ILE A 68 -0.36 -0.99 -6.24
N TYR A 69 -1.58 -1.53 -6.13
CA TYR A 69 -2.63 -1.36 -7.16
C TYR A 69 -2.92 0.12 -7.43
N GLN A 70 -2.85 0.94 -6.39
CA GLN A 70 -3.12 2.37 -6.44
C GLN A 70 -2.06 3.17 -7.22
N LEU A 71 -0.90 2.56 -7.49
CA LEU A 71 0.27 3.20 -8.10
C LEU A 71 0.48 2.79 -9.56
N LEU A 72 -0.22 1.76 -10.05
CA LEU A 72 0.02 1.17 -11.38
C LEU A 72 -0.22 2.14 -12.55
N SER A 73 -1.28 2.95 -12.48
CA SER A 73 -1.48 4.03 -13.46
C SER A 73 -0.74 5.31 -13.06
N ALA A 74 -0.47 5.52 -11.77
CA ALA A 74 0.26 6.70 -11.30
C ALA A 74 1.69 6.74 -11.84
N CYS A 75 2.37 5.59 -11.96
CA CYS A 75 3.74 5.55 -12.50
C CYS A 75 3.85 5.95 -13.97
N GLU A 76 2.73 6.08 -14.71
CA GLU A 76 2.72 6.66 -16.06
C GLU A 76 2.86 8.18 -16.04
N SER A 77 2.49 8.82 -14.93
CA SER A 77 2.31 10.25 -14.83
C SER A 77 3.23 10.91 -13.82
N PHE A 78 3.92 10.12 -12.99
CA PHE A 78 4.88 10.59 -11.99
C PHE A 78 6.26 9.97 -12.22
N LYS A 79 7.30 10.81 -12.09
CA LYS A 79 8.70 10.36 -12.22
C LYS A 79 9.17 9.62 -10.98
N GLU A 80 8.67 10.01 -9.82
CA GLU A 80 9.01 9.45 -8.52
C GLU A 80 7.74 9.27 -7.67
N ILE A 81 7.65 8.14 -6.99
CA ILE A 81 6.59 7.83 -6.05
C ILE A 81 7.23 7.44 -4.72
N ILE A 82 6.81 8.07 -3.63
CA ILE A 82 7.19 7.66 -2.28
C ILE A 82 5.99 6.95 -1.65
N ALA A 83 6.14 5.67 -1.34
CA ALA A 83 5.16 4.89 -0.60
C ALA A 83 5.46 4.95 0.90
N THR A 84 4.44 5.26 1.70
CA THR A 84 4.56 5.39 3.17
C THR A 84 3.43 4.66 3.88
N ASP A 85 3.73 4.06 5.02
CA ASP A 85 2.74 3.41 5.87
C ASP A 85 3.15 3.54 7.34
N TYR A 86 2.18 3.49 8.23
CA TYR A 86 2.43 3.49 9.67
C TYR A 86 2.92 2.13 10.19
N THR A 87 2.56 1.05 9.49
CA THR A 87 2.77 -0.31 9.97
C THR A 87 4.02 -0.91 9.34
N ASP A 88 5.03 -1.23 10.14
CA ASP A 88 6.31 -1.74 9.64
C ASP A 88 6.16 -3.02 8.80
N GLN A 89 5.29 -3.95 9.20
CA GLN A 89 5.06 -5.18 8.45
C GLN A 89 4.44 -4.95 7.05
N ASN A 90 3.71 -3.85 6.85
CA ASN A 90 3.19 -3.47 5.53
C ASN A 90 4.33 -3.06 4.59
N LEU A 91 5.23 -2.20 5.09
CA LEU A 91 6.39 -1.75 4.33
C LEU A 91 7.32 -2.92 3.98
N GLN A 92 7.48 -3.88 4.89
CA GLN A 92 8.23 -5.12 4.63
C GLN A 92 7.60 -5.96 3.51
N GLU A 93 6.28 -6.16 3.52
CA GLU A 93 5.60 -6.92 2.46
C GLU A 93 5.70 -6.21 1.10
N LEU A 94 5.59 -4.88 1.09
CA LEU A 94 5.82 -4.07 -0.10
C LEU A 94 7.28 -4.17 -0.60
N GLN A 95 8.27 -4.20 0.31
CA GLN A 95 9.68 -4.39 -0.05
C GLN A 95 9.94 -5.73 -0.72
N LYS A 96 9.31 -6.81 -0.24
CA LYS A 96 9.44 -8.13 -0.87
C LYS A 96 9.05 -8.06 -2.35
N TRP A 97 7.94 -7.38 -2.68
CA TRP A 97 7.51 -7.22 -4.06
C TRP A 97 8.45 -6.32 -4.88
N LEU A 98 8.91 -5.21 -4.31
CA LEU A 98 9.87 -4.30 -4.97
C LEU A 98 11.19 -5.00 -5.30
N LYS A 99 11.69 -5.84 -4.39
CA LYS A 99 12.94 -6.59 -4.55
C LYS A 99 12.81 -7.92 -5.28
N LYS A 100 11.59 -8.28 -5.71
CA LYS A 100 11.28 -9.58 -6.34
C LYS A 100 11.69 -10.78 -5.47
N GLU A 101 11.51 -10.65 -4.16
CA GLU A 101 11.83 -11.71 -3.22
C GLU A 101 10.85 -12.90 -3.37
N PRO A 102 11.32 -14.15 -3.19
CA PRO A 102 10.44 -15.30 -3.13
C PRO A 102 9.34 -15.11 -2.07
N GLY A 103 8.10 -15.44 -2.43
CA GLY A 103 6.94 -15.27 -1.55
C GLY A 103 6.30 -13.88 -1.57
N ALA A 104 6.82 -12.93 -2.35
CA ALA A 104 6.11 -11.70 -2.65
C ALA A 104 4.70 -11.99 -3.21
N PHE A 105 3.74 -11.12 -2.88
CA PHE A 105 2.37 -11.26 -3.38
C PHE A 105 2.32 -11.16 -4.91
N ASP A 106 1.52 -12.02 -5.53
CA ASP A 106 1.34 -12.04 -6.98
C ASP A 106 0.32 -10.99 -7.40
N TRP A 107 0.82 -9.87 -7.93
CA TRP A 107 0.01 -8.79 -8.46
C TRP A 107 -0.31 -8.96 -9.96
N SER A 108 0.16 -10.03 -10.63
CA SER A 108 0.04 -10.20 -12.08
C SER A 108 -1.40 -10.07 -12.61
N PRO A 109 -2.46 -10.59 -11.94
CA PRO A 109 -3.82 -10.42 -12.42
C PRO A 109 -4.28 -8.95 -12.38
N VAL A 110 -3.90 -8.21 -11.34
CA VAL A 110 -4.22 -6.78 -11.19
C VAL A 110 -3.44 -5.95 -12.21
N VAL A 111 -2.16 -6.25 -12.40
CA VAL A 111 -1.29 -5.59 -13.38
C VAL A 111 -1.82 -5.78 -14.79
N THR A 112 -2.17 -7.02 -15.15
CA THR A 112 -2.77 -7.34 -16.46
C THR A 112 -4.03 -6.51 -16.70
N TYR A 113 -4.91 -6.42 -15.70
CA TYR A 113 -6.13 -5.62 -15.82
C TYR A 113 -5.86 -4.13 -16.04
N VAL A 114 -4.84 -3.57 -15.37
CA VAL A 114 -4.46 -2.16 -15.60
C VAL A 114 -3.86 -1.97 -17.00
N CYS A 115 -3.02 -2.89 -17.48
CA CYS A 115 -2.51 -2.85 -18.85
C CYS A 115 -3.65 -2.85 -19.88
N ASP A 116 -4.68 -3.69 -19.66
CA ASP A 116 -5.88 -3.72 -20.52
C ASP A 116 -6.60 -2.37 -20.53
N LEU A 117 -6.80 -1.76 -19.36
CA LEU A 117 -7.41 -0.42 -19.25
C LEU A 117 -6.62 0.65 -20.01
N GLU A 118 -5.29 0.56 -19.98
CA GLU A 118 -4.39 1.49 -20.66
C GLU A 118 -4.23 1.21 -22.17
N GLY A 119 -4.93 0.19 -22.67
CA GLY A 119 -4.96 -0.18 -24.09
C GLY A 119 -3.79 -1.04 -24.53
N ASN A 120 -3.23 -1.86 -23.64
CA ASN A 120 -2.18 -2.85 -23.93
C ASN A 120 -0.96 -2.29 -24.66
N ARG A 121 -0.56 -1.07 -24.29
CA ARG A 121 0.65 -0.42 -24.80
C ARG A 121 1.93 -0.97 -24.17
N THR A 122 1.80 -1.68 -23.05
CA THR A 122 2.89 -2.17 -22.21
C THR A 122 2.46 -3.51 -21.63
N GLU A 123 3.35 -4.50 -21.69
CA GLU A 123 3.07 -5.82 -21.12
C GLU A 123 3.20 -5.80 -19.59
N GLY A 124 2.55 -6.74 -18.91
CA GLY A 124 2.55 -6.81 -17.45
C GLY A 124 3.95 -6.71 -16.81
N PRO A 125 4.95 -7.50 -17.24
CA PRO A 125 6.30 -7.43 -16.69
C PRO A 125 6.96 -6.05 -16.84
N GLU A 126 6.73 -5.37 -17.98
CA GLU A 126 7.28 -4.03 -18.23
C GLU A 126 6.63 -2.98 -17.33
N LYS A 127 5.31 -3.08 -17.13
CA LYS A 127 4.56 -2.21 -16.21
C LYS A 127 5.04 -2.39 -14.77
N GLU A 128 5.21 -3.63 -14.31
CA GLU A 128 5.72 -3.87 -12.96
C GLU A 128 7.12 -3.33 -12.78
N GLU A 129 8.01 -3.55 -13.76
CA GLU A 129 9.38 -3.06 -13.68
C GLU A 129 9.44 -1.54 -13.70
N LYS A 130 8.59 -0.88 -14.50
CA LYS A 130 8.44 0.58 -14.45
C LYS A 130 8.03 1.03 -13.06
N LEU A 131 7.00 0.42 -12.47
CA LEU A 131 6.56 0.78 -11.13
C LEU A 131 7.66 0.57 -10.09
N ARG A 132 8.39 -0.55 -10.13
CA ARG A 132 9.53 -0.83 -9.22
C ARG A 132 10.62 0.23 -9.30
N ARG A 133 10.88 0.79 -10.48
CA ARG A 133 11.86 1.88 -10.66
C ARG A 133 11.35 3.23 -10.18
N THR A 134 10.04 3.47 -10.30
CA THR A 134 9.41 4.74 -9.90
C THR A 134 9.19 4.82 -8.39
N VAL A 135 8.90 3.69 -7.73
CA VAL A 135 8.58 3.64 -6.29
C VAL A 135 9.84 3.59 -5.45
N LYS A 136 9.92 4.50 -4.49
CA LYS A 136 10.85 4.48 -3.37
C LYS A 136 10.05 4.30 -2.08
N GLN A 137 10.69 3.74 -1.07
CA GLN A 137 10.16 3.74 0.29
C GLN A 137 11.02 4.62 1.16
N GLU A 138 10.38 5.40 2.02
CA GLU A 138 11.08 6.04 3.12
C GLU A 138 11.35 5.01 4.23
N PRO A 139 12.57 4.96 4.79
CA PRO A 139 12.82 4.16 5.98
C PRO A 139 11.91 4.67 7.10
N GLY A 140 11.03 3.80 7.62
CA GLY A 140 10.25 4.10 8.81
C GLY A 140 11.20 4.52 9.94
N GLN A 141 10.98 5.69 10.54
CA GLN A 141 11.66 6.01 11.79
C GLN A 141 11.24 4.96 12.82
N PRO A 142 12.17 4.32 13.54
CA PRO A 142 11.81 3.34 14.55
C PRO A 142 10.86 4.03 15.54
N ALA A 143 9.67 3.47 15.70
CA ALA A 143 8.71 3.96 16.68
C ALA A 143 9.43 4.03 18.03
N GLN A 144 9.69 5.23 18.52
CA GLN A 144 10.21 5.39 19.87
C GLN A 144 9.15 4.78 20.78
N ALA A 145 9.49 3.67 21.43
CA ALA A 145 8.72 3.11 22.52
C ALA A 145 8.71 4.16 23.64
N GLY A 146 7.76 5.08 23.57
CA GLY A 146 7.50 6.07 24.59
C GLY A 146 7.04 5.34 25.84
N GLY A 147 7.99 4.94 26.68
CA GLY A 147 7.73 4.62 28.07
C GLY A 147 7.07 5.82 28.71
N LEU A 148 5.82 5.67 29.12
CA LEU A 148 5.15 6.61 30.00
C LEU A 148 6.07 6.88 31.20
N PRO A 149 6.49 8.13 31.47
CA PRO A 149 7.22 8.41 32.70
C PRO A 149 6.30 8.12 33.88
N GLY A 150 6.75 7.17 34.71
CA GLY A 150 6.04 6.73 35.90
C GLY A 150 5.67 7.91 36.79
N GLY A 151 4.41 7.96 37.20
CA GLY A 151 3.93 8.89 38.20
C GLY A 151 4.68 8.68 39.51
N GLY A 152 5.67 9.54 39.77
CA GLY A 152 6.30 9.64 41.07
C GLY A 152 5.27 10.14 42.09
N GLY A 153 4.77 9.23 42.92
CA GLY A 153 3.98 9.57 44.10
C GLY A 153 4.84 10.42 45.04
N ARG A 154 4.41 11.66 45.28
CA ARG A 154 4.90 12.44 46.42
C ARG A 154 4.27 11.86 47.68
N ALA A 155 5.08 11.25 48.52
CA ALA A 155 4.76 11.04 49.92
C ALA A 155 4.56 12.41 50.59
N GLN A 156 3.41 12.60 51.23
CA GLN A 156 3.25 13.62 52.27
C GLN A 156 3.65 12.96 53.59
N GLU A 157 4.75 13.41 54.19
CA GLU A 157 5.05 13.14 55.60
C GLU A 157 4.09 13.97 56.48
N GLN A 158 3.49 13.29 57.46
CA GLN A 158 2.87 13.88 58.64
C GLN A 158 3.91 13.93 59.76
#